data_AF-A0A351R4N1-F1
#
_entry.id   AF-A0A351R4N1-F1
#
_cell.length_a   1.000
_cell.length_b   1.000
_cell.length_c   1.000
_cell.angle_alpha   90.00
_cell.angle_beta   90.00
_cell.angle_gamma   90.00
#
_symmetry.space_group_name_H-M   'P 1'
#
loop_
_entity.id
_entity.type
_entity.pdbx_description
1 polymer ?
#
loop_
_entity_poly.entity_id
_entity_poly.type
_entity_poly.pdbx_seq_one_letter_code
_entity_poly.pdbx_strand_id
1 'polypeptide(L)'
;MPIISFRCHTTIHLAPLVNQETIHQDMDRGQQLMSRINQGILREIKPKNPLVEWYYWKDKHTVADATEHSLFKMAQGMLSPVENDNYRLEEIEELNNAWAVYDKKLNTFFAFDPAITTLQKDEKRNRVLVVCEDKELGLIDVIEAGALLLECLRAFTGIEELCFLPLNPDYYIWTGTVTGIDGLKMRSNGYAGTWLLLQSESQVKKLRMLATIYSMDYPNLVDSDELARRLAKEEAAGQCIRSRHGIVLFTEEGLVYMDGTNPDNDWELKYPIYENDCYYEMLRFAYRKQVSGELENYCAWKAWLNKDFT
;
A
#
# COMPACT_ATOMS: atom_id res chain seq x y z
N MET A 1 -14.77 17.51 3.16
CA MET A 1 -14.20 17.54 1.79
C MET A 1 -13.76 16.13 1.44
N PRO A 2 -14.15 15.54 0.29
CA PRO A 2 -13.84 14.15 0.00
C PRO A 2 -12.43 14.07 -0.59
N ILE A 3 -11.51 13.44 0.14
CA ILE A 3 -10.21 13.04 -0.38
C ILE A 3 -10.47 11.85 -1.31
N ILE A 4 -10.09 11.98 -2.59
CA ILE A 4 -10.22 10.92 -3.58
C ILE A 4 -8.81 10.36 -3.84
N SER A 5 -8.58 9.13 -3.41
CA SER A 5 -7.41 8.32 -3.76
C SER A 5 -7.90 7.07 -4.49
N PHE A 6 -7.44 6.87 -5.73
CA PHE A 6 -7.69 5.65 -6.50
C PHE A 6 -6.37 5.10 -7.07
N ARG A 7 -6.00 3.90 -6.62
CA ARG A 7 -5.63 2.74 -7.45
C ARG A 7 -5.96 1.47 -6.67
N CYS A 8 -6.36 0.42 -7.39
CA CYS A 8 -6.39 -0.97 -6.92
C CYS A 8 -5.03 -1.26 -6.23
N HIS A 9 -4.93 -1.58 -4.96
CA HIS A 9 -5.65 -2.59 -4.20
C HIS A 9 -6.15 -1.95 -2.91
N THR A 10 -7.45 -2.08 -2.60
CA THR A 10 -7.92 -1.86 -1.23
C THR A 10 -7.60 -0.51 -0.58
N THR A 11 -8.50 0.45 -0.72
CA THR A 11 -9.01 1.35 0.35
C THR A 11 -9.89 2.40 -0.34
N ILE A 12 -11.21 2.17 -0.39
CA ILE A 12 -12.20 3.21 -0.72
C ILE A 12 -12.47 4.04 0.55
N HIS A 13 -12.43 5.35 0.39
CA HIS A 13 -12.76 6.36 1.38
C HIS A 13 -14.21 6.23 1.89
N LEU A 14 -14.41 6.27 3.21
CA LEU A 14 -15.69 6.66 3.80
C LEU A 14 -15.64 8.16 4.09
N ALA A 15 -16.35 8.96 3.29
CA ALA A 15 -16.74 10.31 3.70
C ALA A 15 -17.85 10.22 4.76
N PRO A 16 -17.93 11.15 5.73
CA PRO A 16 -19.20 11.41 6.40
C PRO A 16 -20.19 11.98 5.38
N LEU A 17 -21.45 11.55 5.46
CA LEU A 17 -22.58 12.08 4.69
C LEU A 17 -22.52 13.62 4.63
N VAL A 18 -22.29 14.20 3.46
CA VAL A 18 -22.40 15.65 3.25
C VAL A 18 -23.66 15.96 2.45
N ASN A 19 -24.38 16.96 2.93
CA ASN A 19 -25.62 17.51 2.38
C ASN A 19 -25.49 18.00 0.92
N GLN A 20 -26.65 18.05 0.27
CA GLN A 20 -26.95 18.02 -1.17
C GLN A 20 -26.43 19.13 -2.12
N GLU A 21 -25.50 20.03 -1.76
CA GLU A 21 -25.32 21.27 -2.55
C GLU A 21 -24.06 21.42 -3.43
N THR A 22 -23.31 20.36 -3.71
CA THR A 22 -22.25 20.43 -4.76
C THR A 22 -22.20 19.15 -5.60
N ILE A 23 -23.26 18.91 -6.36
CA ILE A 23 -23.34 17.86 -7.38
C ILE A 23 -23.35 18.56 -8.73
N HIS A 24 -22.21 18.78 -9.38
CA HIS A 24 -22.13 18.95 -10.84
C HIS A 24 -20.68 18.75 -11.32
N GLN A 25 -20.15 17.55 -11.12
CA GLN A 25 -19.07 16.93 -11.92
C GLN A 25 -18.74 15.49 -11.45
N ASP A 26 -19.37 15.03 -10.36
CA ASP A 26 -19.09 13.72 -9.72
C ASP A 26 -20.17 12.64 -9.98
N MET A 27 -21.07 12.85 -10.95
CA MET A 27 -22.20 11.94 -11.18
C MET A 27 -21.81 10.60 -11.81
N ASP A 28 -20.73 10.54 -12.58
CA ASP A 28 -20.40 9.33 -13.36
C ASP A 28 -19.59 8.30 -12.54
N ARG A 29 -18.78 8.76 -11.57
CA ARG A 29 -17.91 7.89 -10.75
C ARG A 29 -18.66 7.26 -9.56
N GLY A 30 -19.54 8.02 -8.90
CA GLY A 30 -20.43 7.48 -7.86
C GLY A 30 -21.42 6.46 -8.41
N GLN A 31 -21.93 6.67 -9.63
CA GLN A 31 -22.81 5.69 -10.29
C GLN A 31 -22.05 4.42 -10.71
N GLN A 32 -20.80 4.51 -11.16
CA GLN A 32 -19.99 3.32 -11.45
C GLN A 32 -19.65 2.51 -10.20
N LEU A 33 -19.34 3.19 -9.08
CA LEU A 33 -19.09 2.52 -7.79
C LEU A 33 -20.34 1.83 -7.26
N MET A 34 -21.47 2.54 -7.23
CA MET A 34 -22.77 1.98 -6.80
C MET A 34 -23.25 0.90 -7.77
N SER A 35 -22.98 1.02 -9.06
CA SER A 35 -23.25 -0.02 -10.07
C SER A 35 -22.43 -1.28 -9.77
N ARG A 36 -21.14 -1.17 -9.44
CA ARG A 36 -20.30 -2.33 -9.08
C ARG A 36 -20.72 -2.99 -7.76
N ILE A 37 -21.18 -2.22 -6.77
CA ILE A 37 -21.76 -2.75 -5.53
C ILE A 37 -23.10 -3.46 -5.81
N ASN A 38 -23.97 -2.84 -6.61
CA ASN A 38 -25.27 -3.42 -7.00
C ASN A 38 -25.13 -4.65 -7.91
N GLN A 39 -24.01 -4.75 -8.63
CA GLN A 39 -23.63 -5.92 -9.43
C GLN A 39 -22.90 -7.00 -8.62
N GLY A 40 -22.60 -6.75 -7.34
CA GLY A 40 -21.92 -7.70 -6.45
C GLY A 40 -20.41 -7.85 -6.70
N ILE A 41 -19.80 -6.93 -7.45
CA ILE A 41 -18.36 -6.90 -7.78
C ILE A 41 -17.53 -6.37 -6.61
N LEU A 42 -18.11 -5.52 -5.76
CA LEU A 42 -17.49 -5.00 -4.54
C LEU A 42 -18.44 -5.26 -3.36
N ARG A 43 -17.89 -5.72 -2.24
CA ARG A 43 -18.64 -5.91 -0.99
C ARG A 43 -18.00 -5.12 0.14
N GLU A 44 -18.79 -4.29 0.82
CA GLU A 44 -18.36 -3.64 2.07
C GLU A 44 -18.34 -4.70 3.19
N ILE A 45 -17.19 -4.88 3.83
CA ILE A 45 -17.03 -5.78 4.98
C ILE A 45 -16.38 -4.98 6.11
N LYS A 46 -17.10 -4.80 7.21
CA LYS A 46 -16.57 -4.25 8.46
C LYS A 46 -15.87 -5.37 9.22
N PRO A 47 -14.55 -5.37 9.37
CA PRO A 47 -13.88 -6.38 10.18
C PRO A 47 -14.33 -6.25 11.63
N LYS A 48 -14.50 -7.37 12.33
CA LYS A 48 -14.83 -7.39 13.77
C LYS A 48 -13.68 -6.87 14.66
N ASN A 49 -12.50 -6.64 14.10
CA ASN A 49 -11.29 -6.23 14.83
C ASN A 49 -10.84 -4.82 14.38
N PRO A 50 -10.75 -3.82 15.29
CA PRO A 50 -10.39 -2.44 14.96
C PRO A 50 -8.94 -2.23 14.52
N LEU A 51 -8.11 -3.29 14.51
CA LEU A 51 -6.71 -3.27 14.06
C LEU A 51 -6.52 -3.79 12.64
N VAL A 52 -7.60 -4.20 11.97
CA VAL A 52 -7.59 -4.60 10.57
C VAL A 52 -7.91 -3.35 9.73
N GLU A 53 -6.91 -2.81 9.05
CA GLU A 53 -7.16 -1.83 7.97
C GLU A 53 -8.02 -2.52 6.90
N TRP A 54 -9.03 -1.82 6.40
CA TRP A 54 -10.04 -2.33 5.47
C TRP A 54 -9.40 -3.07 4.30
N TYR A 55 -9.94 -4.26 3.95
CA TYR A 55 -9.54 -5.03 2.77
C TYR A 55 -10.57 -4.90 1.63
N TYR A 56 -10.21 -4.38 0.44
CA TYR A 56 -10.98 -4.43 -0.81
C TYR A 56 -10.28 -5.36 -1.79
N TRP A 57 -10.55 -6.64 -1.56
CA TRP A 57 -10.18 -7.71 -2.46
C TRP A 57 -10.72 -7.45 -3.87
N LYS A 58 -9.83 -7.40 -4.87
CA LYS A 58 -10.24 -7.56 -6.29
C LYS A 58 -10.69 -9.01 -6.44
N ASP A 59 -11.67 -9.27 -7.30
CA ASP A 59 -12.38 -10.55 -7.45
C ASP A 59 -11.57 -11.85 -7.16
N LYS A 60 -12.30 -12.86 -6.67
CA LYS A 60 -11.81 -14.21 -6.34
C LYS A 60 -10.78 -14.70 -7.35
N HIS A 61 -9.52 -14.80 -6.92
CA HIS A 61 -8.52 -15.54 -7.69
C HIS A 61 -8.92 -17.02 -7.61
N THR A 62 -9.13 -17.60 -8.77
CA THR A 62 -9.55 -19.00 -8.92
C THR A 62 -8.33 -19.93 -8.84
N VAL A 63 -8.54 -21.23 -8.69
CA VAL A 63 -7.45 -22.23 -8.71
C VAL A 63 -6.65 -22.20 -10.03
N ALA A 64 -7.25 -21.68 -11.11
CA ALA A 64 -6.58 -21.47 -12.40
C ALA A 64 -5.59 -20.29 -12.37
N ASP A 65 -5.73 -19.41 -11.39
CA ASP A 65 -4.94 -18.19 -11.21
C ASP A 65 -3.73 -18.43 -10.32
N ALA A 66 -3.71 -19.58 -9.64
CA ALA A 66 -2.66 -19.93 -8.72
C ALA A 66 -1.38 -20.30 -9.45
N THR A 67 -0.28 -19.63 -9.10
CA THR A 67 1.04 -19.96 -9.64
C THR A 67 1.47 -21.35 -9.15
N GLU A 68 2.27 -22.06 -9.95
CA GLU A 68 2.72 -23.43 -9.63
C GLU A 68 3.39 -23.53 -8.25
N HIS A 69 4.07 -22.46 -7.84
CA HIS A 69 4.80 -22.33 -6.57
C HIS A 69 4.05 -21.51 -5.51
N SER A 70 2.75 -21.30 -5.68
CA SER A 70 1.92 -20.64 -4.68
C SER A 70 1.77 -21.49 -3.42
N LEU A 71 1.66 -20.86 -2.25
CA LEU A 71 1.39 -21.55 -1.00
C LEU A 71 0.10 -22.38 -1.07
N PHE A 72 -0.91 -21.93 -1.82
CA PHE A 72 -2.14 -22.70 -2.06
C PHE A 72 -1.90 -24.01 -2.80
N LYS A 73 -1.13 -24.01 -3.89
CA LYS A 73 -0.85 -25.22 -4.68
C LYS A 73 0.03 -26.21 -3.91
N MET A 74 0.88 -25.70 -3.02
CA MET A 74 1.78 -26.52 -2.22
C MET A 74 1.11 -27.10 -0.95
N ALA A 75 0.08 -26.44 -0.42
CA ALA A 75 -0.59 -26.87 0.80
C ALA A 75 -1.13 -28.31 0.69
N GLN A 76 -0.94 -29.10 1.76
CA GLN A 76 -1.27 -30.53 1.78
C GLN A 76 -2.68 -30.83 2.35
N GLY A 77 -3.59 -29.84 2.33
CA GLY A 77 -4.91 -29.98 2.91
C GLY A 77 -5.58 -28.64 3.18
N MET A 78 -6.52 -28.63 4.14
CA MET A 78 -7.13 -27.39 4.63
C MET A 78 -6.13 -26.63 5.51
N LEU A 79 -6.11 -25.31 5.40
CA LEU A 79 -5.28 -24.47 6.26
C LEU A 79 -5.79 -24.59 7.70
N SER A 80 -4.86 -24.68 8.65
CA SER A 80 -5.18 -24.86 10.07
C SER A 80 -4.60 -23.70 10.86
N PRO A 81 -5.38 -22.97 11.68
CA PRO A 81 -4.84 -21.87 12.47
C PRO A 81 -3.64 -22.28 13.33
N VAL A 82 -2.59 -21.46 13.33
CA VAL A 82 -1.35 -21.71 14.07
C VAL A 82 -0.95 -20.46 14.83
N GLU A 83 -0.43 -20.65 16.05
CA GLU A 83 0.09 -19.57 16.87
C GLU A 83 1.39 -20.00 17.54
N ASN A 84 2.39 -19.12 17.51
CA ASN A 84 3.60 -19.21 18.33
C ASN A 84 3.82 -17.90 19.11
N ASP A 85 4.95 -17.74 19.79
CA ASP A 85 5.22 -16.56 20.62
C ASP A 85 5.20 -15.24 19.84
N ASN A 86 5.50 -15.26 18.54
CA ASN A 86 5.66 -14.06 17.71
C ASN A 86 4.54 -13.86 16.68
N TYR A 87 3.92 -14.94 16.21
CA TYR A 87 3.00 -14.91 15.09
C TYR A 87 1.71 -15.68 15.38
N ARG A 88 0.60 -15.18 14.85
CA ARG A 88 -0.65 -15.95 14.68
C ARG A 88 -1.02 -15.95 13.20
N LEU A 89 -1.24 -17.13 12.65
CA LEU A 89 -1.73 -17.34 11.29
C LEU A 89 -3.13 -17.93 11.35
N GLU A 90 -4.07 -17.31 10.64
CA GLU A 90 -5.46 -17.73 10.60
C GLU A 90 -6.06 -17.46 9.24
N GLU A 91 -7.01 -18.30 8.82
CA GLU A 91 -7.87 -17.98 7.69
C GLU A 91 -8.82 -16.85 8.06
N ILE A 92 -9.09 -15.98 7.10
CA ILE A 92 -10.09 -14.92 7.21
C ILE A 92 -11.29 -15.39 6.38
N GLU A 93 -12.25 -16.04 7.02
CA GLU A 93 -13.47 -16.56 6.38
C GLU A 93 -14.20 -15.44 5.60
N GLU A 94 -14.22 -14.23 6.15
CA GLU A 94 -14.86 -13.07 5.52
C GLU A 94 -14.15 -12.60 4.24
N LEU A 95 -12.91 -13.01 3.97
CA LEU A 95 -12.09 -12.60 2.82
C LEU A 95 -11.76 -13.76 1.87
N ASN A 96 -12.77 -14.55 1.49
CA ASN A 96 -12.64 -15.59 0.46
C ASN A 96 -11.50 -16.59 0.72
N ASN A 97 -11.26 -16.97 1.99
CA ASN A 97 -10.17 -17.83 2.43
C ASN A 97 -8.77 -17.23 2.17
N ALA A 98 -8.66 -15.90 2.11
CA ALA A 98 -7.41 -15.22 2.40
C ALA A 98 -6.95 -15.62 3.81
N TRP A 99 -5.67 -15.43 4.09
CA TRP A 99 -5.11 -15.69 5.41
C TRP A 99 -4.35 -14.48 5.91
N ALA A 100 -4.30 -14.35 7.23
CA ALA A 100 -3.59 -13.29 7.90
C ALA A 100 -2.33 -13.81 8.58
N VAL A 101 -1.30 -12.96 8.60
CA VAL A 101 -0.20 -13.03 9.57
C VAL A 101 -0.40 -11.87 10.55
N TYR A 102 -0.61 -12.20 11.81
CA TYR A 102 -0.47 -11.23 12.89
C TYR A 102 0.93 -11.32 13.48
N ASP A 103 1.72 -10.24 13.33
CA ASP A 103 2.98 -10.07 14.03
C ASP A 103 2.72 -9.42 15.39
N LYS A 104 2.87 -10.20 16.46
CA LYS A 104 2.62 -9.77 17.85
C LYS A 104 3.62 -8.73 18.32
N LYS A 105 4.86 -8.80 17.84
CA LYS A 105 5.94 -7.89 18.23
C LYS A 105 5.72 -6.50 17.62
N LEU A 106 5.34 -6.47 16.35
CA LEU A 106 5.06 -5.22 15.65
C LEU A 106 3.64 -4.70 15.94
N ASN A 107 2.76 -5.60 16.40
CA ASN A 107 1.31 -5.40 16.52
C ASN A 107 0.69 -4.98 15.18
N THR A 108 0.96 -5.77 14.15
CA THR A 108 0.57 -5.50 12.76
C THR A 108 -0.01 -6.74 12.11
N PHE A 109 -1.04 -6.56 11.27
CA PHE A 109 -1.62 -7.60 10.44
C PHE A 109 -1.18 -7.44 8.98
N PHE A 110 -0.96 -8.56 8.32
CA PHE A 110 -0.71 -8.67 6.89
C PHE A 110 -1.69 -9.69 6.32
N ALA A 111 -2.31 -9.42 5.18
CA ALA A 111 -3.24 -10.36 4.56
C ALA A 111 -2.76 -10.78 3.18
N PHE A 112 -2.94 -12.07 2.90
CA PHE A 112 -2.35 -12.72 1.76
C PHE A 112 -3.39 -13.55 1.03
N ASP A 113 -3.36 -13.51 -0.30
CA ASP A 113 -4.10 -14.46 -1.13
C ASP A 113 -3.25 -15.72 -1.27
N PRO A 114 -3.69 -16.87 -0.74
CA PRO A 114 -2.88 -18.08 -0.82
C PRO A 114 -2.61 -18.51 -2.27
N ALA A 115 -3.50 -18.19 -3.22
CA ALA A 115 -3.36 -18.57 -4.64
C ALA A 115 -2.19 -17.85 -5.32
N ILE A 116 -1.84 -16.65 -4.87
CA ILE A 116 -0.81 -15.83 -5.51
C ILE A 116 0.30 -15.40 -4.55
N THR A 117 0.35 -16.03 -3.37
CA THR A 117 1.44 -15.84 -2.42
C THR A 117 2.53 -16.88 -2.63
N THR A 118 3.76 -16.40 -2.76
CA THR A 118 4.97 -17.21 -2.95
C THR A 118 6.00 -16.91 -1.87
N LEU A 119 6.93 -17.84 -1.65
CA LEU A 119 8.13 -17.59 -0.86
C LEU A 119 9.29 -17.27 -1.78
N GLN A 120 9.85 -16.09 -1.63
CA GLN A 120 10.94 -15.60 -2.47
C GLN A 120 12.19 -15.30 -1.66
N LYS A 121 13.37 -15.58 -2.21
CA LYS A 121 14.66 -15.41 -1.54
C LYS A 121 15.53 -14.38 -2.25
N ASP A 122 15.93 -13.34 -1.52
CA ASP A 122 17.01 -12.43 -1.94
C ASP A 122 18.36 -13.06 -1.58
N GLU A 123 18.98 -13.76 -2.53
CA GLU A 123 20.29 -14.41 -2.34
C GLU A 123 21.38 -13.41 -1.92
N LYS A 124 21.31 -12.16 -2.37
CA LYS A 124 22.34 -11.15 -2.05
C LYS A 124 22.39 -10.83 -0.56
N ARG A 125 21.24 -10.83 0.10
CA ARG A 125 21.10 -10.48 1.53
C ARG A 125 20.79 -11.69 2.40
N ASN A 126 20.60 -12.86 1.79
CA ASN A 126 20.14 -14.08 2.44
C ASN A 126 18.85 -13.87 3.25
N ARG A 127 17.87 -13.22 2.61
CA ARG A 127 16.56 -12.90 3.21
C ARG A 127 15.45 -13.63 2.48
N VAL A 128 14.44 -14.08 3.22
CA VAL A 128 13.26 -14.74 2.68
C VAL A 128 12.06 -13.83 2.89
N LEU A 129 11.25 -13.68 1.85
CA LEU A 129 10.05 -12.85 1.83
C LEU A 129 8.84 -13.72 1.51
N VAL A 130 7.72 -13.45 2.19
CA VAL A 130 6.39 -13.88 1.75
C VAL A 130 5.88 -12.76 0.84
N VAL A 131 5.62 -13.08 -0.42
CA VAL A 131 5.31 -12.10 -1.46
C VAL A 131 3.97 -12.45 -2.09
N CYS A 132 3.01 -11.53 -2.08
CA CYS A 132 1.75 -11.64 -2.81
C CYS A 132 1.81 -10.77 -4.06
N GLU A 133 1.79 -11.36 -5.25
CA GLU A 133 1.85 -10.64 -6.53
C GLU A 133 0.61 -10.98 -7.37
N ASP A 134 -0.05 -10.00 -7.98
CA ASP A 134 -1.11 -10.29 -8.94
C ASP A 134 -0.58 -10.97 -10.22
N LYS A 135 -1.49 -11.38 -11.11
CA LYS A 135 -1.13 -12.03 -12.38
C LYS A 135 -0.30 -11.17 -13.33
N GLU A 136 -0.36 -9.85 -13.18
CA GLU A 136 0.40 -8.88 -13.95
C GLU A 136 1.74 -8.56 -13.27
N LEU A 137 2.12 -9.34 -12.23
CA LEU A 137 3.31 -9.18 -11.39
C LEU A 137 3.32 -7.88 -10.58
N GLY A 138 2.14 -7.28 -10.38
CA GLY A 138 1.94 -6.18 -9.45
C GLY A 138 2.02 -6.70 -8.02
N LEU A 139 3.01 -6.23 -7.27
CA LEU A 139 3.14 -6.57 -5.85
C LEU A 139 1.89 -6.06 -5.08
N ILE A 140 1.34 -6.89 -4.21
CA ILE A 140 0.15 -6.59 -3.41
C ILE A 140 0.57 -6.34 -1.97
N ASP A 141 1.27 -7.29 -1.36
CA ASP A 141 1.79 -7.21 0.00
C ASP A 141 3.06 -8.04 0.16
N VAL A 142 3.87 -7.69 1.15
CA VAL A 142 5.14 -8.37 1.43
C VAL A 142 5.51 -8.30 2.92
N ILE A 143 5.97 -9.42 3.46
CA ILE A 143 6.59 -9.49 4.79
C ILE A 143 7.88 -10.31 4.73
N GLU A 144 8.87 -9.95 5.54
CA GLU A 144 10.05 -10.81 5.74
C GLU A 144 9.70 -12.01 6.61
N ALA A 145 10.13 -13.20 6.18
CA ALA A 145 9.95 -14.45 6.92
C ALA A 145 11.26 -14.91 7.56
N GLY A 146 11.36 -14.69 8.88
CA GLY A 146 12.35 -15.36 9.72
C GLY A 146 11.96 -16.82 10.03
N ALA A 147 12.84 -17.56 10.71
CA ALA A 147 12.65 -18.97 11.02
C ALA A 147 11.29 -19.27 11.69
N LEU A 148 10.87 -18.45 12.65
CA LEU A 148 9.60 -18.65 13.37
C LEU A 148 8.37 -18.45 12.48
N LEU A 149 8.41 -17.52 11.51
CA LEU A 149 7.31 -17.36 10.55
C LEU A 149 7.29 -18.52 9.56
N LEU A 150 8.46 -18.99 9.10
CA LEU A 150 8.54 -20.16 8.22
C LEU A 150 8.04 -21.45 8.89
N GLU A 151 8.34 -21.63 10.18
CA GLU A 151 7.79 -22.73 10.99
C GLU A 151 6.27 -22.64 11.09
N CYS A 152 5.72 -21.46 11.37
CA CYS A 152 4.28 -21.22 11.36
C CYS A 152 3.67 -21.54 9.99
N LEU A 153 4.30 -21.10 8.89
CA LEU A 153 3.81 -21.35 7.54
C LEU A 153 3.76 -22.84 7.22
N ARG A 154 4.79 -23.62 7.58
CA ARG A 154 4.76 -25.09 7.42
C ARG A 154 3.60 -25.72 8.17
N ALA A 155 3.43 -25.36 9.44
CA ALA A 155 2.35 -25.90 10.26
C ALA A 155 0.96 -25.47 9.76
N PHE A 156 0.83 -24.21 9.31
CA PHE A 156 -0.41 -23.64 8.81
C PHE A 156 -0.86 -24.26 7.48
N THR A 157 0.09 -24.54 6.59
CA THR A 157 -0.15 -25.08 5.24
C THR A 157 -0.04 -26.61 5.13
N GLY A 158 0.55 -27.26 6.14
CA GLY A 158 0.90 -28.67 6.10
C GLY A 158 2.08 -29.01 5.17
N ILE A 159 2.86 -28.03 4.72
CA ILE A 159 3.99 -28.25 3.80
C ILE A 159 5.22 -28.73 4.59
N GLU A 160 5.74 -29.91 4.26
CA GLU A 160 6.99 -30.44 4.87
C GLU A 160 8.23 -29.63 4.43
N GLU A 161 8.39 -29.42 3.12
CA GLU A 161 9.51 -28.69 2.54
C GLU A 161 9.02 -27.47 1.75
N LEU A 162 9.35 -26.28 2.24
CA LEU A 162 8.96 -25.02 1.59
C LEU A 162 9.82 -24.80 0.33
N CYS A 163 9.16 -24.49 -0.79
CA CYS A 163 9.82 -24.07 -2.01
C CYS A 163 10.17 -22.58 -1.95
N PHE A 164 11.39 -22.21 -2.37
CA PHE A 164 11.83 -20.82 -2.44
C PHE A 164 12.17 -20.46 -3.88
N LEU A 165 11.50 -19.43 -4.40
CA LEU A 165 11.85 -18.83 -5.68
C LEU A 165 12.94 -17.77 -5.50
N PRO A 166 13.73 -17.46 -6.54
CA PRO A 166 14.50 -16.22 -6.54
C PRO A 166 13.57 -15.02 -6.36
N LEU A 167 14.02 -13.99 -5.62
CA LEU A 167 13.32 -12.71 -5.58
C LEU A 167 13.12 -12.19 -7.01
N ASN A 168 11.88 -11.81 -7.33
CA ASN A 168 11.53 -11.24 -8.62
C ASN A 168 12.55 -10.13 -8.99
N PRO A 169 13.25 -10.27 -10.14
CA PRO A 169 14.36 -9.40 -10.50
C PRO A 169 13.95 -7.94 -10.68
N ASP A 170 12.66 -7.66 -10.92
CA ASP A 170 12.13 -6.31 -11.00
C ASP A 170 12.09 -5.61 -9.65
N TYR A 171 12.30 -6.31 -8.54
CA TYR A 171 12.31 -5.73 -7.21
C TYR A 171 13.69 -5.78 -6.55
N TYR A 172 13.87 -4.90 -5.56
CA TYR A 172 15.01 -4.94 -4.66
C TYR A 172 14.65 -4.38 -3.29
N ILE A 173 15.30 -4.92 -2.26
CA ILE A 173 15.21 -4.36 -0.91
C ILE A 173 15.95 -3.03 -0.85
N TRP A 174 15.24 -1.99 -0.43
CA TRP A 174 15.66 -0.60 -0.33
C TRP A 174 15.42 -0.07 1.09
N THR A 175 16.19 0.94 1.50
CA THR A 175 15.98 1.67 2.75
C THR A 175 15.72 3.13 2.44
N GLY A 176 14.63 3.67 2.99
CA GLY A 176 14.27 5.09 2.91
C GLY A 176 15.41 5.98 3.36
N THR A 177 15.88 6.88 2.50
CA THR A 177 16.94 7.84 2.88
C THR A 177 16.45 8.88 3.88
N VAL A 178 15.15 9.22 3.82
CA VAL A 178 14.51 10.18 4.73
C VAL A 178 13.95 9.49 5.96
N THR A 179 13.15 8.43 5.76
CA THR A 179 12.46 7.75 6.86
C THR A 179 13.32 6.69 7.56
N GLY A 180 14.33 6.13 6.87
CA GLY A 180 15.11 5.00 7.36
C GLY A 180 14.27 3.74 7.61
N ILE A 181 13.16 3.61 6.89
CA ILE A 181 12.26 2.44 6.88
C ILE A 181 12.58 1.63 5.64
N ASP A 182 12.66 0.31 5.78
CA ASP A 182 12.94 -0.56 4.66
C ASP A 182 11.69 -0.83 3.83
N GLY A 183 11.91 -1.18 2.57
CA GLY A 183 10.85 -1.58 1.68
C GLY A 183 11.33 -2.41 0.49
N LEU A 184 10.38 -3.07 -0.15
CA LEU A 184 10.57 -3.73 -1.43
C LEU A 184 10.20 -2.74 -2.53
N LYS A 185 11.16 -2.43 -3.38
CA LYS A 185 11.07 -1.34 -4.36
C LYS A 185 11.26 -1.85 -5.78
N MET A 186 10.45 -1.37 -6.71
CA MET A 186 10.59 -1.73 -8.13
C MET A 186 11.83 -1.08 -8.74
N ARG A 187 12.54 -1.79 -9.62
CA ARG A 187 13.74 -1.31 -10.31
C ARG A 187 13.39 -0.44 -11.51
N SER A 188 12.38 -0.83 -12.27
CA SER A 188 11.83 0.00 -13.34
C SER A 188 11.05 1.18 -12.74
N ASN A 189 10.86 2.23 -13.53
CA ASN A 189 10.25 3.47 -13.06
C ASN A 189 8.71 3.41 -13.14
N GLY A 190 8.15 2.21 -13.10
CA GLY A 190 6.71 2.00 -13.05
C GLY A 190 6.12 2.65 -11.81
N TYR A 191 4.85 3.04 -11.92
CA TYR A 191 4.04 3.63 -10.85
C TYR A 191 3.70 2.62 -9.72
N ALA A 192 4.58 1.65 -9.46
CA ALA A 192 4.36 0.56 -8.53
C ALA A 192 4.66 0.95 -7.07
N GLY A 193 5.40 2.04 -6.82
CA GLY A 193 5.70 2.49 -5.46
C GLY A 193 6.66 1.54 -4.72
N THR A 194 6.73 1.73 -3.40
CA THR A 194 7.55 0.92 -2.47
C THR A 194 6.64 0.27 -1.45
N TRP A 195 6.77 -1.04 -1.23
CA TRP A 195 6.07 -1.73 -0.15
C TRP A 195 6.92 -1.75 1.11
N LEU A 196 6.35 -1.42 2.25
CA LEU A 196 7.12 -1.35 3.49
C LEU A 196 7.48 -2.74 4.01
N LEU A 197 8.77 -2.97 4.24
CA LEU A 197 9.30 -4.16 4.89
C LEU A 197 9.66 -3.81 6.33
N LEU A 198 8.65 -3.74 7.20
CA LEU A 198 8.86 -3.44 8.62
C LEU A 198 9.58 -4.59 9.31
N GLN A 199 10.83 -4.36 9.73
CA GLN A 199 11.71 -5.41 10.27
C GLN A 199 11.99 -5.30 11.76
N SER A 200 11.60 -4.18 12.38
CA SER A 200 11.94 -3.93 13.79
C SER A 200 10.96 -2.98 14.47
N GLU A 201 10.90 -3.08 15.79
CA GLU A 201 10.21 -2.11 16.65
C GLU A 201 10.73 -0.68 16.44
N SER A 202 12.02 -0.52 16.10
CA SER A 202 12.60 0.78 15.79
C SER A 202 11.95 1.41 14.55
N GLN A 203 11.79 0.63 13.46
CA GLN A 203 11.09 1.11 12.26
C GLN A 203 9.60 1.37 12.52
N VAL A 204 8.93 0.50 13.29
CA VAL A 204 7.54 0.73 13.71
C VAL A 204 7.41 2.01 14.53
N LYS A 205 8.35 2.27 15.44
CA LYS A 205 8.37 3.50 16.24
C LYS A 205 8.55 4.73 15.35
N LYS A 206 9.43 4.68 14.35
CA LYS A 206 9.59 5.78 13.38
C LYS A 206 8.30 6.04 12.62
N LEU A 207 7.60 4.99 12.16
CA LEU A 207 6.33 5.12 11.46
C LEU A 207 5.23 5.73 12.36
N ARG A 208 5.16 5.31 13.63
CA ARG A 208 4.23 5.89 14.63
C ARG A 208 4.54 7.35 14.93
N MET A 209 5.82 7.71 15.02
CA MET A 209 6.24 9.11 15.17
C MET A 209 5.82 9.93 13.95
N LEU A 210 5.95 9.39 12.75
CA LEU A 210 5.51 10.06 11.52
C LEU A 210 3.99 10.25 11.49
N ALA A 211 3.21 9.24 11.91
CA ALA A 211 1.77 9.39 12.05
C ALA A 211 1.40 10.47 13.08
N THR A 212 2.12 10.54 14.20
CA THR A 212 1.92 11.60 15.21
C THR A 212 2.17 12.99 14.63
N ILE A 213 3.22 13.14 13.82
CA ILE A 213 3.50 14.38 13.09
C ILE A 213 2.34 14.76 12.19
N TYR A 214 1.78 13.81 11.43
CA TYR A 214 0.63 14.08 10.57
C TYR A 214 -0.59 14.59 11.34
N SER A 215 -0.94 13.93 12.46
CA SER A 215 -2.06 14.36 13.31
C SER A 215 -1.85 15.74 13.93
N MET A 216 -0.62 16.08 14.32
CA MET A 216 -0.32 17.33 15.02
C MET A 216 -0.14 18.51 14.07
N ASP A 217 0.57 18.32 12.96
CA ASP A 217 0.98 19.40 12.05
C ASP A 217 -0.10 19.71 10.99
N TYR A 218 -0.99 18.76 10.68
CA TYR A 218 -2.03 18.92 9.66
C TYR A 218 -3.45 18.60 10.17
N PRO A 219 -3.90 19.19 11.30
CA PRO A 219 -5.18 18.84 11.92
C PRO A 219 -6.41 19.16 11.04
N ASN A 220 -6.27 20.04 10.05
CA ASN A 220 -7.34 20.35 9.10
C ASN A 220 -7.42 19.35 7.93
N LEU A 221 -6.36 18.58 7.68
CA LEU A 221 -6.32 17.53 6.65
C LEU A 221 -6.43 16.12 7.24
N VAL A 222 -6.04 15.96 8.50
CA VAL A 222 -5.94 14.66 9.18
C VAL A 222 -6.86 14.65 10.38
N ASP A 223 -8.06 14.10 10.18
CA ASP A 223 -9.15 14.10 11.17
C ASP A 223 -9.21 12.82 12.03
N SER A 224 -8.32 11.85 11.77
CA SER A 224 -8.34 10.54 12.41
C SER A 224 -6.95 9.91 12.50
N ASP A 225 -6.76 9.10 13.54
CA ASP A 225 -5.52 8.34 13.72
C ASP A 225 -5.29 7.33 12.58
N GLU A 226 -6.36 6.86 11.94
CA GLU A 226 -6.29 5.97 10.77
C GLU A 226 -5.68 6.68 9.57
N LEU A 227 -6.20 7.87 9.23
CA LEU A 227 -5.65 8.68 8.14
C LEU A 227 -4.20 9.10 8.41
N ALA A 228 -3.86 9.42 9.66
CA ALA A 228 -2.50 9.73 10.07
C ALA A 228 -1.53 8.57 9.85
N ARG A 229 -1.93 7.35 10.24
CA ARG A 229 -1.15 6.12 10.00
C ARG A 229 -1.02 5.81 8.52
N ARG A 230 -2.08 6.01 7.74
CA ARG A 230 -2.05 5.85 6.29
C ARG A 230 -1.02 6.78 5.66
N LEU A 231 -1.13 8.09 5.90
CA LEU A 231 -0.20 9.07 5.34
C LEU A 231 1.25 8.81 5.74
N ALA A 232 1.50 8.35 6.97
CA ALA A 232 2.83 7.93 7.39
C ALA A 232 3.38 6.75 6.57
N LYS A 233 2.52 5.76 6.26
CA LYS A 233 2.89 4.64 5.38
C LYS A 233 3.16 5.14 3.96
N GLU A 234 2.29 5.99 3.43
CA GLU A 234 2.45 6.57 2.09
C GLU A 234 3.76 7.37 1.98
N GLU A 235 4.10 8.21 2.97
CA GLU A 235 5.36 8.96 2.94
C GLU A 235 6.57 8.03 3.03
N ALA A 236 6.51 7.02 3.90
CA ALA A 236 7.56 6.02 3.99
C ALA A 236 7.75 5.22 2.69
N ALA A 237 6.65 5.00 1.95
CA ALA A 237 6.63 4.36 0.63
C ALA A 237 7.05 5.30 -0.51
N GLY A 238 7.17 6.60 -0.24
CA GLY A 238 7.42 7.63 -1.25
C GLY A 238 6.17 8.04 -2.04
N GLN A 239 4.96 7.71 -1.58
CA GLN A 239 3.70 8.04 -2.23
C GLN A 239 3.10 9.38 -1.76
N CYS A 240 3.68 10.02 -0.75
CA CYS A 240 3.41 11.41 -0.44
C CYS A 240 4.62 12.12 0.16
N ILE A 241 4.61 13.45 0.07
CA ILE A 241 5.62 14.31 0.68
C ILE A 241 4.92 15.50 1.32
N ARG A 242 5.29 15.79 2.58
CA ARG A 242 4.78 16.93 3.34
C ARG A 242 5.60 18.19 3.08
N SER A 243 4.93 19.34 2.98
CA SER A 243 5.53 20.68 3.09
C SER A 243 5.22 21.29 4.46
N ARG A 244 5.68 22.52 4.71
CA ARG A 244 5.25 23.27 5.91
C ARG A 244 3.75 23.53 5.94
N HIS A 245 3.12 23.64 4.77
CA HIS A 245 1.75 24.15 4.62
C HIS A 245 0.74 23.08 4.18
N GLY A 246 1.20 21.96 3.64
CA GLY A 246 0.31 20.96 3.08
C GLY A 246 1.00 19.64 2.75
N ILE A 247 0.31 18.83 1.96
CA ILE A 247 0.72 17.49 1.57
C ILE A 247 0.58 17.34 0.06
N VAL A 248 1.65 16.88 -0.61
CA VAL A 248 1.59 16.43 -2.00
C VAL A 248 1.44 14.91 -2.02
N LEU A 249 0.38 14.43 -2.65
CA LEU A 249 0.12 13.02 -2.95
C LEU A 249 0.52 12.71 -4.39
N PHE A 250 1.20 11.58 -4.56
CA PHE A 250 1.42 10.97 -5.86
C PHE A 250 0.25 10.01 -6.12
N THR A 251 -0.49 10.21 -7.21
CA THR A 251 -1.59 9.34 -7.66
C THR A 251 -1.30 8.80 -9.07
N GLU A 252 -2.03 7.77 -9.49
CA GLU A 252 -1.92 7.20 -10.85
C GLU A 252 -2.10 8.25 -11.95
N GLU A 253 -3.09 9.11 -11.76
CA GLU A 253 -3.52 10.06 -12.79
C GLU A 253 -2.69 11.36 -12.73
N GLY A 254 -1.96 11.59 -11.64
CA GLY A 254 -1.25 12.84 -11.42
C GLY A 254 -0.86 13.13 -9.98
N LEU A 255 -0.58 14.40 -9.73
CA LEU A 255 -0.24 14.96 -8.43
C LEU A 255 -1.43 15.68 -7.83
N VAL A 256 -1.58 15.59 -6.53
CA VAL A 256 -2.56 16.38 -5.77
C VAL A 256 -1.83 17.07 -4.63
N TYR A 257 -2.00 18.39 -4.51
CA TYR A 257 -1.58 19.15 -3.34
C TYR A 257 -2.81 19.56 -2.54
N MET A 258 -2.74 19.30 -1.23
CA MET A 258 -3.73 19.72 -0.25
C MET A 258 -3.08 20.67 0.74
N ASP A 259 -3.57 21.90 0.82
CA ASP A 259 -3.13 22.91 1.76
C ASP A 259 -3.87 22.73 3.09
N GLY A 260 -3.11 22.58 4.18
CA GLY A 260 -3.66 22.41 5.51
C GLY A 260 -4.16 23.69 6.17
N THR A 261 -4.06 24.84 5.49
CA THR A 261 -4.42 26.15 6.01
C THR A 261 -5.51 26.82 5.17
N ASN A 262 -5.39 26.74 3.85
CA ASN A 262 -6.31 27.38 2.90
C ASN A 262 -6.61 26.48 1.70
N PRO A 263 -7.78 25.81 1.67
CA PRO A 263 -8.17 24.92 0.57
C PRO A 263 -8.23 25.59 -0.81
N ASP A 264 -8.36 26.92 -0.90
CA ASP A 264 -8.31 27.63 -2.18
C ASP A 264 -6.93 27.53 -2.87
N ASN A 265 -5.90 27.12 -2.13
CA ASN A 265 -4.56 26.85 -2.64
C ASN A 265 -4.38 25.42 -3.16
N ASP A 266 -5.37 24.55 -3.00
CA ASP A 266 -5.32 23.17 -3.47
C ASP A 266 -5.15 23.14 -5.00
N TRP A 267 -4.40 22.16 -5.49
CA TRP A 267 -4.25 21.96 -6.93
C TRP A 267 -4.05 20.50 -7.30
N GLU A 268 -4.44 20.19 -8.53
CA GLU A 268 -4.23 18.90 -9.17
C GLU A 268 -3.45 19.11 -10.47
N LEU A 269 -2.54 18.19 -10.76
CA LEU A 269 -1.76 18.19 -11.99
C LEU A 269 -1.72 16.78 -12.57
N LYS A 270 -2.41 16.59 -13.70
CA LYS A 270 -2.42 15.30 -14.40
C LYS A 270 -1.12 15.02 -15.13
N TYR A 271 -0.70 13.76 -15.17
CA TYR A 271 0.45 13.38 -15.99
C TYR A 271 0.10 13.52 -17.48
N PRO A 272 1.03 13.99 -18.32
CA PRO A 272 0.93 13.75 -19.75
C PRO A 272 0.91 12.24 -19.99
N ILE A 273 0.00 11.78 -20.85
CA ILE A 273 -0.38 10.37 -21.06
C ILE A 273 0.81 9.40 -21.07
N TYR A 274 0.74 8.36 -20.21
CA TYR A 274 1.36 7.01 -20.18
C TYR A 274 2.69 6.68 -20.90
N GLU A 275 3.48 7.65 -21.33
CA GLU A 275 4.76 7.40 -21.98
C GLU A 275 5.88 7.90 -21.09
N ASN A 276 6.50 6.92 -20.41
CA ASN A 276 7.72 6.98 -19.61
C ASN A 276 7.54 7.19 -18.10
N ASP A 277 7.67 6.11 -17.33
CA ASP A 277 8.81 5.85 -16.44
C ASP A 277 9.44 7.08 -15.72
N CYS A 278 8.63 7.95 -15.11
CA CYS A 278 9.09 9.22 -14.52
C CYS A 278 9.02 9.30 -12.98
N TYR A 279 8.50 8.25 -12.32
CA TYR A 279 8.20 8.29 -10.88
C TYR A 279 9.43 8.68 -10.02
N TYR A 280 10.62 8.15 -10.31
CA TYR A 280 11.80 8.48 -9.52
C TYR A 280 12.35 9.88 -9.76
N GLU A 281 12.27 10.40 -10.98
CA GLU A 281 12.66 11.78 -11.25
C GLU A 281 11.68 12.76 -10.60
N MET A 282 10.40 12.39 -10.57
CA MET A 282 9.35 13.10 -9.85
C MET A 282 9.62 13.14 -8.34
N LEU A 283 9.97 12.01 -7.72
CA LEU A 283 10.38 11.99 -6.31
C LEU A 283 11.62 12.84 -6.04
N ARG A 284 12.63 12.78 -6.91
CA ARG A 284 13.84 13.62 -6.77
C ARG A 284 13.51 15.10 -6.90
N PHE A 285 12.61 15.47 -7.80
CA PHE A 285 12.13 16.84 -7.93
C PHE A 285 11.39 17.27 -6.66
N ALA A 286 10.49 16.44 -6.15
CA ALA A 286 9.74 16.70 -4.93
C ALA A 286 10.65 16.93 -3.72
N TYR A 287 11.64 16.07 -3.49
CA TYR A 287 12.58 16.25 -2.38
C TYR A 287 13.39 17.54 -2.50
N ARG A 288 13.82 17.92 -3.72
CA ARG A 288 14.48 19.23 -3.94
C ARG A 288 13.55 20.39 -3.60
N LYS A 289 12.28 20.32 -3.98
CA LYS A 289 11.27 21.35 -3.71
C LYS A 289 10.84 21.41 -2.26
N GLN A 290 10.80 20.28 -1.57
CA GLN A 290 10.61 20.22 -0.14
C GLN A 290 11.73 20.96 0.60
N VAL A 291 12.99 20.73 0.21
CA VAL A 291 14.16 21.40 0.80
C VAL A 291 14.16 22.91 0.50
N SER A 292 13.73 23.32 -0.70
CA SER A 292 13.67 24.74 -1.07
C SER A 292 12.41 25.47 -0.55
N GLY A 293 11.45 24.77 0.05
CA GLY A 293 10.18 25.36 0.49
C GLY A 293 9.26 25.77 -0.66
N GLU A 294 9.33 25.08 -1.80
CA GLU A 294 8.53 25.37 -3.00
C GLU A 294 7.67 24.17 -3.42
N LEU A 295 7.40 23.24 -2.50
CA LEU A 295 6.69 22.00 -2.83
C LEU A 295 5.25 22.27 -3.28
N GLU A 296 4.61 23.27 -2.67
CA GLU A 296 3.27 23.77 -2.98
C GLU A 296 3.18 24.58 -4.30
N ASN A 297 4.30 24.86 -4.98
CA ASN A 297 4.31 25.72 -6.17
C ASN A 297 3.83 24.98 -7.43
N TYR A 298 2.55 25.13 -7.76
CA TYR A 298 1.92 24.57 -8.97
C TYR A 298 2.70 24.89 -10.26
N CYS A 299 3.13 26.14 -10.45
CA CYS A 299 3.83 26.57 -11.67
C CYS A 299 5.19 25.87 -11.81
N ALA A 300 5.89 25.61 -10.72
CA ALA A 300 7.15 24.88 -10.74
C ALA A 300 6.94 23.42 -11.17
N TRP A 301 5.90 22.76 -10.65
CA TRP A 301 5.52 21.41 -11.04
C TRP A 301 5.09 21.31 -12.50
N LYS A 302 4.23 22.22 -12.95
CA LYS A 302 3.78 22.27 -14.34
C LYS A 302 4.92 22.53 -15.32
N ALA A 303 5.81 23.45 -14.98
CA ALA A 303 6.99 23.75 -15.81
C ALA A 303 7.95 22.56 -15.89
N TRP A 304 8.13 21.82 -14.78
CA TRP A 304 8.94 20.61 -14.76
C TRP A 304 8.33 19.51 -15.64
N LEU A 305 7.03 19.23 -15.50
CA LEU A 305 6.35 18.22 -16.32
C LEU A 305 6.41 18.55 -17.82
N ASN A 306 6.17 19.79 -18.20
CA ASN A 306 6.19 20.23 -19.60
C ASN A 306 7.60 20.33 -20.22
N LYS A 307 8.66 20.33 -19.42
CA LYS A 307 10.03 20.39 -19.94
C LYS A 307 10.58 19.00 -20.22
N ASP A 308 10.28 18.07 -19.34
CA ASP A 308 10.95 16.78 -19.28
C ASP A 308 10.07 15.63 -19.85
N PHE A 309 8.76 15.86 -20.09
CA PHE A 309 7.81 14.80 -20.50
C PHE A 309 6.81 15.19 -21.61
N THR A 310 7.04 16.28 -22.34
CA THR A 310 6.33 16.64 -23.59
C THR A 310 7.33 16.97 -24.67
#